data_AF-A0A9E6ENM2-F1
#
_entry.id   AF-A0A9E6ENM2-F1
#
_cell.length_a   1.000
_cell.length_b   1.000
_cell.length_c   1.000
_cell.angle_alpha   90.00
_cell.angle_beta   90.00
_cell.angle_gamma   90.00
#
_symmetry.space_group_name_H-M   'P 1'
#
loop_
_entity.id
_entity.type
_entity.pdbx_description
1 polymer ?
#
loop_
_entity_poly.entity_id
_entity_poly.type
_entity_poly.pdbx_seq_one_letter_code
_entity_poly.pdbx_strand_id
1 'polypeptide(L)'
;MSEPAAASLDAPEVFTDKATLRRVITASSLGTLFEWYDFYLYGSLAVFFGGKFFPAQNETAQLLASLATFGAGFGVRPLGALVFGHIGDLIGRKYTFLVTMATMGLSTALVGLLPTYDHIGIWATIILVLLRLLQGLALGGEYGGAATYVAEHVPDARRGYYTSYIQTTATRGFFASLAGIGVTRGARG
;
A
#
# COMPACT_ATOMS: atom_id res chain seq x y z
N MET A 1 -46.32 -4.43 44.41
CA MET A 1 -45.23 -5.35 44.00
C MET A 1 -44.71 -4.81 42.68
N SER A 2 -43.69 -3.94 42.76
CA SER A 2 -43.16 -3.15 41.65
C SER A 2 -42.09 -3.95 40.90
N GLU A 3 -42.31 -4.16 39.61
CA GLU A 3 -41.35 -4.69 38.65
C GLU A 3 -40.13 -3.74 38.58
N PRO A 4 -38.88 -4.20 38.73
CA PRO A 4 -37.74 -3.35 38.49
C PRO A 4 -37.57 -3.21 36.97
N ALA A 5 -37.74 -1.97 36.48
CA ALA A 5 -37.46 -1.59 35.11
C ALA A 5 -36.02 -2.02 34.75
N ALA A 6 -35.91 -2.90 33.76
CA ALA A 6 -34.63 -3.29 33.18
C ALA A 6 -33.93 -2.03 32.67
N ALA A 7 -32.83 -1.66 33.33
CA ALA A 7 -31.93 -0.62 32.86
C ALA A 7 -31.48 -0.99 31.44
N SER A 8 -31.91 -0.21 30.45
CA SER A 8 -31.39 -0.28 29.10
C SER A 8 -29.89 -0.06 29.17
N LEU A 9 -29.13 -1.11 28.88
CA LEU A 9 -27.70 -1.03 28.70
C LEU A 9 -27.46 -0.11 27.50
N ASP A 10 -27.18 1.17 27.78
CA ASP A 10 -26.58 2.08 26.82
C ASP A 10 -25.26 1.43 26.40
N ALA A 11 -25.30 0.72 25.27
CA ALA A 11 -24.11 0.42 24.50
C ALA A 11 -23.40 1.77 24.30
N PRO A 12 -22.08 1.87 24.54
CA PRO A 12 -21.40 3.14 24.40
C PRO A 12 -21.67 3.63 22.97
N GLU A 13 -22.39 4.75 22.84
CA GLU A 13 -22.60 5.40 21.55
C GLU A 13 -21.21 5.68 20.99
N VAL A 14 -20.80 4.86 20.01
CA VAL A 14 -19.60 5.10 19.24
C VAL A 14 -19.89 6.32 18.39
N PHE A 15 -19.77 7.51 18.99
CA PHE A 15 -19.73 8.79 18.30
C PHE A 15 -18.44 8.84 17.49
N THR A 16 -18.36 8.04 16.43
CA THR A 16 -17.48 8.37 15.31
C THR A 16 -18.21 9.46 14.56
N ASP A 17 -17.89 10.71 14.88
CA ASP A 17 -18.31 11.87 14.11
C ASP A 17 -18.18 11.53 12.60
N LYS A 18 -19.27 11.75 11.85
CA LYS A 18 -19.33 11.41 10.41
C LYS A 18 -18.18 12.04 9.64
N ALA A 19 -17.67 13.20 10.08
CA ALA A 19 -16.51 13.84 9.46
C ALA A 19 -15.22 13.07 9.75
N THR A 20 -15.02 12.60 10.98
CA THR A 20 -13.90 11.73 11.38
C THR A 20 -13.90 10.40 10.62
N LEU A 21 -15.04 9.73 10.52
CA LEU A 21 -15.17 8.49 9.74
C LEU A 21 -14.84 8.71 8.26
N ARG A 22 -15.42 9.76 7.64
CA ARG A 22 -15.13 10.14 6.25
C ARG A 22 -13.64 10.42 6.04
N ARG A 23 -13.00 11.10 6.99
CA ARG A 23 -11.57 11.42 6.92
C ARG A 23 -10.70 10.16 6.95
N VAL A 24 -11.00 9.21 7.83
CA VAL A 24 -10.29 7.92 7.91
C VAL A 24 -10.47 7.14 6.61
N ILE A 25 -11.71 6.98 6.13
CA ILE A 25 -12.01 6.26 4.87
C ILE A 25 -11.29 6.90 3.68
N THR A 26 -11.29 8.23 3.60
CA THR A 26 -10.62 8.96 2.51
C THR A 26 -9.11 8.78 2.58
N ALA A 27 -8.52 8.88 3.77
CA ALA A 27 -7.08 8.67 3.97
C ALA A 27 -6.67 7.23 3.61
N SER A 28 -7.43 6.22 4.06
CA SER A 28 -7.19 4.81 3.72
C SER A 28 -7.34 4.56 2.21
N SER A 29 -8.38 5.12 1.59
CA SER A 29 -8.60 4.98 0.14
C SER A 29 -7.49 5.62 -0.69
N LEU A 30 -6.97 6.77 -0.26
CA LEU A 30 -5.83 7.44 -0.91
C LEU A 30 -4.53 6.66 -0.71
N GLY A 31 -4.30 6.10 0.47
CA GLY A 31 -3.16 5.21 0.73
C GLY A 31 -3.16 4.01 -0.22
N THR A 32 -4.30 3.32 -0.33
CA THR A 32 -4.47 2.20 -1.27
C THR A 32 -4.33 2.62 -2.73
N LEU A 33 -4.79 3.82 -3.12
CA LEU A 33 -4.58 4.34 -4.46
C LEU A 33 -3.07 4.53 -4.75
N PHE A 34 -2.35 5.18 -3.83
CA PHE A 34 -0.91 5.41 -3.98
C PHE A 34 -0.11 4.12 -3.99
N GLU A 35 -0.54 3.13 -3.20
CA GLU A 35 0.00 1.78 -3.25
C GLU A 35 -0.09 1.23 -4.67
N TRP A 36 -1.30 1.09 -5.22
CA TRP A 36 -1.50 0.52 -6.55
C TRP A 36 -0.78 1.33 -7.63
N TYR A 37 -0.79 2.66 -7.51
CA TYR A 37 -0.02 3.54 -8.39
C TYR A 37 1.47 3.15 -8.42
N ASP A 38 2.12 3.03 -7.27
CA ASP A 38 3.56 2.70 -7.21
C ASP A 38 3.85 1.28 -7.70
N PHE A 39 3.01 0.29 -7.36
CA PHE A 39 3.19 -1.07 -7.89
C PHE A 39 3.10 -1.11 -9.41
N TYR A 40 2.07 -0.49 -9.97
CA TYR A 40 1.93 -0.46 -11.43
C TYR A 40 3.04 0.35 -12.08
N LEU A 41 3.51 1.42 -11.43
CA LEU A 41 4.64 2.21 -11.92
C LEU A 41 5.92 1.36 -11.98
N TYR A 42 6.26 0.65 -10.90
CA TYR A 42 7.44 -0.21 -10.89
C TYR A 42 7.31 -1.36 -11.90
N GLY A 43 6.16 -2.05 -11.93
CA GLY A 43 5.93 -3.16 -12.85
C GLY A 43 6.01 -2.73 -14.32
N SER A 44 5.43 -1.58 -14.66
CA SER A 44 5.49 -1.02 -16.03
C SER A 44 6.90 -0.57 -16.42
N LEU A 45 7.72 -0.19 -15.44
CA LEU A 45 9.09 0.26 -15.64
C LEU A 45 10.12 -0.83 -15.30
N ALA A 46 9.73 -2.10 -15.16
CA ALA A 46 10.63 -3.17 -14.75
C ALA A 46 11.87 -3.30 -15.65
N VAL A 47 11.72 -3.10 -16.96
CA VAL A 47 12.85 -3.07 -17.90
C VAL A 47 13.84 -1.94 -17.57
N PHE A 48 13.33 -0.75 -17.23
CA PHE A 48 14.17 0.39 -16.85
C PHE A 48 14.88 0.16 -15.52
N PHE A 49 14.18 -0.38 -14.51
CA PHE A 49 14.79 -0.74 -13.24
C PHE A 49 15.84 -1.84 -13.40
N GLY A 50 15.56 -2.85 -14.23
CA GLY A 50 16.49 -3.90 -14.62
C GLY A 50 17.81 -3.32 -15.14
N GLY A 51 17.73 -2.49 -16.18
CA GLY A 51 18.91 -1.90 -16.79
C GLY A 51 19.69 -0.93 -15.90
N LYS A 52 19.05 -0.30 -14.91
CA LYS A 52 19.67 0.73 -14.05
C LYS A 52 20.25 0.23 -12.75
N PHE A 53 19.67 -0.83 -12.17
CA PHE A 53 19.99 -1.26 -10.82
C PHE A 53 20.53 -2.69 -10.73
N PHE A 54 20.56 -3.44 -11.83
CA PHE A 54 21.06 -4.81 -11.86
C PHE A 54 22.29 -4.95 -12.78
N PRO A 55 23.16 -5.95 -12.50
CA PRO A 55 24.39 -6.17 -13.26
C PRO A 55 24.16 -6.30 -14.78
N ALA A 56 25.03 -5.66 -15.59
CA ALA A 56 24.85 -5.49 -17.04
C ALA A 56 25.24 -6.70 -17.93
N GLN A 57 25.40 -7.90 -17.38
CA GLN A 57 25.92 -9.03 -18.17
C GLN A 57 24.88 -9.62 -19.13
N ASN A 58 23.58 -9.46 -18.85
CA ASN A 58 22.50 -10.04 -19.65
C ASN A 58 21.17 -9.30 -19.42
N GLU A 59 20.60 -8.73 -20.49
CA GLU A 59 19.33 -7.96 -20.42
C GLU A 59 18.16 -8.79 -19.89
N THR A 60 18.06 -10.06 -20.28
CA THR A 60 17.04 -10.98 -19.77
C THR A 60 17.21 -11.21 -18.28
N ALA A 61 18.45 -11.41 -17.80
CA ALA A 61 18.72 -11.58 -16.38
C ALA A 61 18.38 -10.32 -15.58
N GLN A 62 18.67 -9.13 -16.10
CA GLN A 62 18.30 -7.85 -15.48
C GLN A 62 16.77 -7.69 -15.35
N LEU A 63 16.03 -8.00 -16.42
CA LEU A 63 14.57 -7.97 -16.40
C LEU A 63 14.01 -8.96 -15.38
N LEU A 64 14.49 -10.22 -15.41
CA LEU A 64 14.06 -11.25 -14.47
C LEU A 64 14.39 -10.87 -13.02
N ALA A 65 15.53 -10.25 -12.75
CA ALA A 65 15.89 -9.79 -11.41
C ALA A 65 15.03 -8.62 -10.94
N SER A 66 14.68 -7.68 -11.84
CA SER A 66 13.72 -6.61 -11.54
C SER A 66 12.32 -7.16 -11.23
N LEU A 67 11.84 -8.10 -12.04
CA LEU A 67 10.56 -8.79 -11.82
C LEU A 67 10.58 -9.67 -10.56
N ALA A 68 11.69 -10.33 -10.25
CA ALA A 68 11.87 -11.09 -9.02
C ALA A 68 11.82 -10.16 -7.81
N THR A 69 12.41 -8.96 -7.90
CA THR A 69 12.34 -7.94 -6.85
C THR A 69 10.91 -7.43 -6.65
N PHE A 70 10.19 -7.21 -7.75
CA PHE A 70 8.76 -6.90 -7.72
C PHE A 70 7.96 -8.00 -7.01
N GLY A 71 8.14 -9.26 -7.42
CA GLY A 71 7.47 -10.42 -6.85
C GLY A 71 7.83 -10.66 -5.38
N ALA A 72 9.10 -10.45 -4.99
CA ALA A 72 9.54 -10.57 -3.61
C ALA A 72 8.85 -9.55 -2.70
N GLY A 73 8.65 -8.32 -3.19
CA GLY A 73 7.82 -7.31 -2.51
C GLY A 73 6.39 -7.79 -2.25
N PHE A 74 5.78 -8.52 -3.18
CA PHE A 74 4.49 -9.18 -2.93
C PHE A 74 4.59 -10.33 -1.94
N GLY A 75 5.63 -11.16 -2.05
CA GLY A 75 5.86 -12.32 -1.20
C GLY A 75 6.00 -11.98 0.29
N VAL A 76 6.50 -10.79 0.63
CA VAL A 76 6.64 -10.35 2.03
C VAL A 76 5.37 -9.70 2.61
N ARG A 77 4.35 -9.39 1.79
CA ARG A 77 3.10 -8.79 2.28
C ARG A 77 2.39 -9.61 3.36
N PRO A 78 2.28 -10.95 3.28
CA PRO A 78 1.69 -11.73 4.37
C PRO A 78 2.43 -11.55 5.70
N LEU A 79 3.76 -11.44 5.67
CA LEU A 79 4.56 -11.15 6.86
C LEU A 79 4.26 -9.74 7.39
N GLY A 80 4.11 -8.78 6.48
CA GLY A 80 3.67 -7.42 6.79
C GLY A 80 2.30 -7.39 7.46
N ALA A 81 1.35 -8.19 6.96
CA ALA A 81 0.01 -8.31 7.51
C ALA A 81 0.04 -8.85 8.94
N LEU A 82 0.87 -9.86 9.21
CA LEU A 82 1.03 -10.42 10.55
C LEU A 82 1.66 -9.39 11.50
N VAL A 83 2.74 -8.72 11.09
CA VAL A 83 3.48 -7.77 11.94
C VAL A 83 2.66 -6.51 12.18
N PHE A 84 2.28 -5.80 11.11
CA PHE A 84 1.56 -4.53 11.24
C PHE A 84 0.09 -4.72 11.61
N GLY A 85 -0.52 -5.88 11.31
CA GLY A 85 -1.84 -6.23 11.84
C GLY A 85 -1.79 -6.35 13.36
N HIS A 86 -0.85 -7.14 13.89
CA HIS A 86 -0.68 -7.29 15.33
C HIS A 86 -0.35 -5.97 16.04
N ILE A 87 0.57 -5.17 15.49
CA ILE A 87 0.89 -3.84 16.03
C ILE A 87 -0.35 -2.91 15.97
N GLY A 88 -1.14 -3.00 14.90
CA GLY A 88 -2.40 -2.27 14.74
C GLY A 88 -3.43 -2.60 15.80
N ASP A 89 -3.55 -3.87 16.19
CA ASP A 89 -4.47 -4.30 17.23
C ASP A 89 -3.97 -3.95 18.65
N LEU A 90 -2.65 -3.86 18.87
CA LEU A 90 -2.06 -3.48 20.17
C LEU A 90 -1.96 -1.97 20.42
N ILE A 91 -1.49 -1.20 19.44
CA ILE A 91 -1.12 0.22 19.60
C ILE A 91 -2.18 1.15 18.95
N GLY A 92 -3.05 0.58 18.12
CA GLY A 92 -4.15 1.28 17.47
C GLY A 92 -3.98 1.43 15.97
N ARG A 93 -5.03 1.06 15.23
CA ARG A 93 -5.05 0.98 13.75
C ARG A 93 -4.68 2.29 13.05
N LYS A 94 -5.11 3.44 13.57
CA LYS A 94 -4.79 4.75 12.98
C LYS A 94 -3.29 5.05 13.01
N TYR A 95 -2.62 4.75 14.12
CA TYR A 95 -1.19 5.01 14.26
C TYR A 95 -0.39 4.09 13.34
N THR A 96 -0.70 2.80 13.34
CA THR A 96 -0.03 1.82 12.48
C THR A 96 -0.20 2.13 11.00
N PHE A 97 -1.39 2.59 10.58
CA PHE A 97 -1.64 3.07 9.22
C PHE A 97 -0.72 4.26 8.85
N LEU A 98 -0.56 5.25 9.73
CA LEU A 98 0.33 6.38 9.45
C LEU A 98 1.80 5.95 9.33
N VAL A 99 2.25 5.02 10.18
CA VAL A 99 3.61 4.48 10.14
C VAL A 99 3.87 3.72 8.84
N THR A 100 2.93 2.87 8.42
CA THR A 100 3.04 2.06 7.20
C THR A 100 2.99 2.93 5.95
N MET A 101 2.07 3.89 5.88
CA MET A 101 2.02 4.90 4.81
C MET A 101 3.30 5.75 4.74
N ALA A 102 3.86 6.19 5.88
CA ALA A 102 5.12 6.94 5.93
C ALA A 102 6.31 6.08 5.49
N THR A 103 6.36 4.81 5.92
CA THR A 103 7.39 3.84 5.54
C THR A 103 7.36 3.59 4.03
N MET A 104 6.16 3.40 3.46
CA MET A 104 5.97 3.26 2.02
C MET A 104 6.49 4.49 1.27
N GLY A 105 6.01 5.68 1.64
CA GLY A 105 6.40 6.92 0.97
C GLY A 105 7.91 7.21 1.07
N LEU A 106 8.53 6.94 2.22
CA LEU A 106 9.96 7.08 2.40
C LEU A 106 10.74 6.08 1.53
N SER A 107 10.33 4.81 1.48
CA SER A 107 10.94 3.82 0.58
C SER A 107 10.89 4.25 -0.88
N THR A 108 9.72 4.69 -1.36
CA THR A 108 9.54 5.14 -2.74
C THR A 108 10.42 6.37 -3.05
N ALA A 109 10.49 7.34 -2.13
CA ALA A 109 11.34 8.52 -2.27
C ALA A 109 12.82 8.13 -2.33
N LEU A 110 13.27 7.22 -1.46
CA LEU A 110 14.65 6.74 -1.43
C LEU A 110 15.01 5.97 -2.70
N VAL A 111 14.09 5.18 -3.27
CA VAL A 111 14.30 4.55 -4.59
C VAL A 111 14.53 5.59 -5.68
N GLY A 112 13.81 6.71 -5.65
CA GLY A 112 14.00 7.82 -6.60
C GLY A 112 15.34 8.54 -6.48
N LEU A 113 15.95 8.54 -5.29
CA LEU A 113 17.26 9.13 -5.02
C LEU A 113 18.42 8.12 -5.11
N LEU A 114 18.12 6.84 -5.34
CA LEU A 114 19.09 5.77 -5.28
C LEU A 114 20.07 5.86 -6.46
N PRO A 115 21.40 5.89 -6.22
CA PRO A 115 22.38 5.83 -7.30
C PRO A 115 22.28 4.52 -8.08
N THR A 116 22.60 4.56 -9.37
CA THR A 116 22.52 3.39 -10.26
C THR A 116 23.65 2.40 -10.00
N TYR A 117 23.53 1.22 -10.59
CA TYR A 117 24.55 0.17 -10.52
C TYR A 117 25.92 0.66 -11.01
N ASP A 118 25.95 1.55 -12.00
CA ASP A 118 27.20 2.13 -12.53
C ASP A 118 27.96 2.97 -11.49
N HIS A 119 27.27 3.53 -10.49
CA HIS A 119 27.88 4.40 -9.48
C HIS A 119 28.30 3.67 -8.21
N ILE A 120 27.47 2.74 -7.71
CA ILE A 120 27.70 2.08 -6.41
C ILE A 120 27.70 0.54 -6.50
N GLY A 121 27.62 -0.01 -7.71
CA GLY A 121 27.69 -1.45 -7.97
C GLY A 121 26.57 -2.24 -7.29
N ILE A 122 26.94 -3.38 -6.69
CA ILE A 122 26.00 -4.31 -6.05
C ILE A 122 25.17 -3.68 -4.94
N TRP A 123 25.65 -2.62 -4.30
CA TRP A 123 24.90 -1.90 -3.28
C TRP A 123 23.63 -1.26 -3.84
N ALA A 124 23.61 -0.82 -5.10
CA ALA A 124 22.41 -0.32 -5.76
C ALA A 124 21.32 -1.39 -5.79
N THR A 125 21.69 -2.62 -6.16
CA THR A 125 20.79 -3.77 -6.19
C THR A 125 20.27 -4.11 -4.80
N ILE A 126 21.17 -4.24 -3.82
CA ILE A 126 20.81 -4.63 -2.45
C ILE A 126 19.87 -3.60 -1.83
N ILE A 127 20.19 -2.31 -1.94
CA ILE A 127 19.37 -1.24 -1.37
C ILE A 127 18.01 -1.18 -2.08
N LEU A 128 17.96 -1.27 -3.41
CA LEU A 128 16.70 -1.32 -4.15
C LEU A 128 15.81 -2.47 -3.65
N VAL A 129 16.37 -3.67 -3.54
CA VAL A 129 15.65 -4.86 -3.07
C VAL A 129 15.15 -4.62 -1.65
N LEU A 130 15.99 -4.15 -0.73
CA LEU A 130 15.60 -3.89 0.66
C LEU A 130 14.49 -2.85 0.76
N LEU A 131 14.56 -1.75 0.02
CA LEU A 131 13.52 -0.73 -0.02
C LEU A 131 12.19 -1.31 -0.54
N ARG A 132 12.25 -2.17 -1.56
CA ARG A 132 11.07 -2.85 -2.11
C ARG A 132 10.47 -3.87 -1.14
N LEU A 133 11.29 -4.60 -0.41
CA LEU A 133 10.82 -5.51 0.65
C LEU A 133 10.21 -4.73 1.82
N LEU A 134 10.84 -3.64 2.26
CA LEU A 134 10.33 -2.78 3.33
C LEU A 134 8.95 -2.20 2.94
N GLN A 135 8.83 -1.76 1.69
CA GLN A 135 7.57 -1.25 1.15
C GLN A 135 6.51 -2.36 1.12
N GLY A 136 6.83 -3.54 0.60
CA GLY A 136 5.92 -4.70 0.59
C GLY A 136 5.47 -5.12 1.98
N LEU A 137 6.38 -5.06 2.97
CA LEU A 137 6.09 -5.35 4.37
C LEU A 137 5.11 -4.32 4.95
N ALA A 138 5.35 -3.02 4.74
CA ALA A 138 4.48 -1.96 5.25
C ALA A 138 3.02 -2.11 4.78
N LEU A 139 2.85 -2.60 3.55
CA LEU A 139 1.56 -2.70 2.89
C LEU A 139 0.71 -3.91 3.27
N GLY A 140 1.31 -4.91 3.91
CA GLY A 140 0.64 -6.17 4.20
C GLY A 140 -0.65 -6.03 5.02
N GLY A 141 -0.70 -5.09 5.97
CA GLY A 141 -1.81 -4.93 6.91
C GLY A 141 -2.88 -3.91 6.52
N GLU A 142 -2.57 -2.98 5.61
CA GLU A 142 -3.42 -1.80 5.38
C GLU A 142 -4.68 -2.13 4.56
N TYR A 143 -4.53 -2.82 3.43
CA TYR A 143 -5.63 -3.14 2.52
C TYR A 143 -6.67 -4.06 3.17
N GLY A 144 -6.19 -5.13 3.82
CA GLY A 144 -7.06 -6.09 4.52
C GLY A 144 -7.83 -5.43 5.66
N GLY A 145 -7.17 -4.60 6.47
CA GLY A 145 -7.81 -3.87 7.56
C GLY A 145 -8.89 -2.90 7.08
N ALA A 146 -8.64 -2.17 5.98
CA ALA A 146 -9.62 -1.24 5.40
C ALA A 146 -10.84 -1.95 4.80
N ALA A 147 -10.63 -3.05 4.08
CA ALA A 147 -11.70 -3.85 3.49
C ALA A 147 -12.61 -4.46 4.58
N THR A 148 -12.01 -5.02 5.63
CA THR A 148 -12.75 -5.59 6.76
C THR A 148 -13.48 -4.51 7.56
N TYR A 149 -12.83 -3.38 7.85
CA TYR A 149 -13.47 -2.26 8.56
C TYR A 149 -14.72 -1.75 7.83
N VAL A 150 -14.63 -1.55 6.51
CA VAL A 150 -15.77 -1.14 5.70
C VAL A 150 -16.85 -2.22 5.64
N ALA A 151 -16.47 -3.50 5.53
CA ALA A 151 -17.44 -4.60 5.55
C ALA A 151 -18.20 -4.70 6.89
N GLU A 152 -17.51 -4.46 8.01
CA GLU A 152 -18.10 -4.52 9.36
C GLU A 152 -19.07 -3.36 9.63
N HIS A 153 -18.83 -2.18 9.07
CA HIS A 153 -19.58 -0.95 9.39
C HIS A 153 -20.66 -0.57 8.37
N VAL A 154 -20.92 -1.42 7.37
CA VAL A 154 -21.89 -1.18 6.30
C VAL A 154 -23.01 -2.22 6.34
N PRO A 155 -24.29 -1.85 6.10
CA PRO A 155 -25.41 -2.80 6.06
C PRO A 155 -25.17 -3.95 5.08
N ASP A 156 -25.57 -5.17 5.47
CA ASP A 156 -25.32 -6.40 4.72
C ASP A 156 -25.70 -6.31 3.23
N ALA A 157 -26.86 -5.71 2.94
CA ALA A 157 -27.36 -5.53 1.57
C ALA A 157 -26.48 -4.61 0.70
N ARG A 158 -25.59 -3.81 1.28
CA ARG A 158 -24.71 -2.87 0.57
C ARG A 158 -23.22 -3.18 0.74
N ARG A 159 -22.85 -4.21 1.51
CA ARG A 159 -21.44 -4.59 1.73
C ARG A 159 -20.66 -4.69 0.43
N GLY A 160 -21.21 -5.39 -0.56
CA GLY A 160 -20.60 -5.56 -1.87
C GLY A 160 -20.33 -4.24 -2.61
N TYR A 161 -21.21 -3.24 -2.51
CA TYR A 161 -21.02 -1.93 -3.14
C TYR A 161 -19.88 -1.12 -2.50
N TYR A 162 -19.79 -1.11 -1.17
CA TYR A 162 -18.76 -0.34 -0.48
C TYR A 162 -17.39 -1.03 -0.50
N THR A 163 -17.34 -2.37 -0.47
CA THR A 163 -16.08 -3.10 -0.64
C THR A 163 -15.56 -3.04 -2.08
N SER A 164 -16.44 -3.06 -3.09
CA SER A 164 -16.03 -2.87 -4.50
C SER A 164 -15.52 -1.46 -4.80
N TYR A 165 -15.93 -0.44 -4.04
CA TYR A 165 -15.33 0.89 -4.13
C TYR A 165 -13.84 0.88 -3.74
N ILE A 166 -13.46 0.07 -2.74
CA ILE A 166 -12.04 -0.13 -2.40
C ILE A 166 -11.32 -0.80 -3.56
N GLN A 167 -11.90 -1.82 -4.18
CA GLN A 167 -11.29 -2.49 -5.34
C GLN A 167 -11.08 -1.54 -6.54
N THR A 168 -11.98 -0.55 -6.71
CA THR A 168 -11.87 0.47 -7.77
C THR A 168 -10.63 1.36 -7.62
N THR A 169 -10.04 1.46 -6.41
CA THR A 169 -8.76 2.16 -6.22
C THR A 169 -7.62 1.52 -7.02
N ALA A 170 -7.62 0.20 -7.20
CA ALA A 170 -6.59 -0.47 -8.00
C ALA A 170 -6.61 -0.03 -9.45
N THR A 171 -7.79 -0.02 -10.07
CA THR A 171 -7.97 0.44 -11.45
C THR A 171 -7.59 1.91 -11.61
N ARG A 172 -7.97 2.76 -10.64
CA ARG A 172 -7.57 4.18 -10.65
C ARG A 172 -6.04 4.35 -10.52
N GLY A 173 -5.40 3.55 -9.67
CA GLY A 173 -3.94 3.54 -9.50
C GLY A 173 -3.22 3.16 -10.79
N PHE A 174 -3.74 2.18 -11.53
CA PHE A 174 -3.20 1.77 -12.83
C PHE A 174 -3.22 2.91 -13.85
N PHE A 175 -4.37 3.56 -14.04
CA PHE A 175 -4.48 4.69 -14.96
C PHE A 175 -3.62 5.88 -14.54
N ALA A 176 -3.53 6.17 -13.24
CA ALA A 176 -2.65 7.22 -12.72
C ALA A 176 -1.18 6.92 -13.03
N SER A 177 -0.75 5.66 -12.90
CA SER A 177 0.62 5.23 -13.22
C SER A 177 0.94 5.45 -14.70
N LEU A 178 0.05 5.00 -15.59
CA LEU A 178 0.21 5.22 -17.03
C LEU A 178 0.21 6.70 -17.40
N ALA A 179 -0.67 7.50 -16.80
CA ALA A 179 -0.71 8.94 -17.02
C ALA A 179 0.61 9.61 -16.59
N GLY A 180 1.16 9.24 -15.43
CA GLY A 180 2.46 9.75 -14.96
C GLY A 180 3.60 9.41 -15.91
N ILE A 181 3.65 8.17 -16.41
CA ILE A 181 4.62 7.75 -17.42
C ILE A 181 4.43 8.55 -18.73
N GLY A 182 3.18 8.71 -19.18
CA GLY A 182 2.86 9.43 -20.41
C GLY A 182 3.27 10.91 -20.36
N VAL A 183 2.93 11.61 -19.27
CA VAL A 183 3.30 13.02 -19.06
C VAL A 183 4.81 13.20 -19.03
N THR A 184 5.54 12.34 -18.31
CA THR A 184 7.00 12.46 -18.20
C THR A 184 7.72 12.15 -19.51
N ARG A 185 7.18 11.25 -20.34
CA ARG A 185 7.71 10.99 -21.69
C ARG A 185 7.39 12.12 -22.66
N GLY A 186 6.17 12.65 -22.61
CA GLY A 186 5.74 13.77 -23.47
C GLY A 186 6.48 15.08 -23.16
N ALA A 187 6.88 15.32 -21.91
CA ALA A 187 7.68 16.48 -21.54
C ALA A 187 9.17 16.38 -21.94
N ARG A 188 9.63 15.20 -22.37
CA ARG A 188 11.02 14.94 -22.79
C ARG A 188 11.18 14.78 -24.31
N GLY A 189 10.08 14.78 -25.07
CA GLY A 189 10.08 14.78 -26.54
C GLY A 189 9.84 16.18 -27.08
#